data_AF-A0A9D7XRW1-F1
#
_entry.id   AF-A0A9D7XRW1-F1
#
_cell.length_a   1.000
_cell.length_b   1.000
_cell.length_c   1.000
_cell.angle_alpha   90.00
_cell.angle_beta   90.00
_cell.angle_gamma   90.00
#
_symmetry.space_group_name_H-M   'P 1'
#
loop_
_entity.id
_entity.type
_entity.pdbx_description
1 polymer ?
#
loop_
_entity_poly.entity_id
_entity_poly.type
_entity_poly.pdbx_seq_one_letter_code
_entity_poly.pdbx_strand_id
1 'polypeptide(L)'
;MAAAEVAPLKSVKEIRSAQTWSDLYNRPIAVEGVVTHVDTNRSLLVLQDGTGAVAFDLGETKVDAVPGQRVLLTAADGWPLLPDLPRYPHRPDRRELLPSFESVPSVQNGYYVARYRGYLYPPVTGHYRFAVASDDSSQLLLGTDKTPVSRRVIARVLSYTRQRDWSRSTPQRSEAVFLEADRAYYIEVVHHQAGGPTHLSRNDAIEHRN
;
A
#
# COMPACT_ATOMS: atom_id res chain seq x y z
N MET A 1 -28.10 14.21 -17.12
CA MET A 1 -27.49 15.29 -16.32
C MET A 1 -26.03 14.93 -16.10
N ALA A 2 -25.10 15.70 -16.65
CA ALA A 2 -23.67 15.50 -16.38
C ALA A 2 -23.41 15.81 -14.89
N ALA A 3 -22.75 14.90 -14.17
CA ALA A 3 -22.28 15.19 -12.82
C ALA A 3 -21.32 16.38 -12.90
N ALA A 4 -21.47 17.36 -11.99
CA ALA A 4 -20.54 18.48 -11.92
C ALA A 4 -19.13 17.95 -11.67
N GLU A 5 -18.18 18.34 -12.51
CA GLU A 5 -16.80 17.90 -12.44
C GLU A 5 -16.16 18.43 -11.15
N VAL A 6 -15.62 17.52 -10.34
CA VAL A 6 -15.08 17.84 -9.02
C VAL A 6 -13.71 18.50 -9.19
N ALA A 7 -13.53 19.73 -8.68
CA ALA A 7 -12.29 20.48 -8.85
C ALA A 7 -11.06 19.77 -8.24
N PRO A 8 -9.89 19.76 -8.92
CA PRO A 8 -8.72 19.07 -8.40
C PRO A 8 -8.18 19.73 -7.14
N LEU A 9 -7.58 18.93 -6.24
CA LEU A 9 -6.73 19.42 -5.15
C LEU A 9 -5.39 19.89 -5.73
N LYS A 10 -4.96 21.10 -5.36
CA LYS A 10 -3.84 21.80 -6.00
C LYS A 10 -2.61 21.99 -5.13
N SER A 11 -2.70 21.65 -3.85
CA SER A 11 -1.59 21.80 -2.90
C SER A 11 -1.49 20.63 -1.92
N VAL A 12 -0.31 20.45 -1.34
CA VAL A 12 -0.08 19.48 -0.27
C VAL A 12 -0.96 19.79 0.95
N LYS A 13 -1.20 21.07 1.25
CA LYS A 13 -2.14 21.48 2.30
C LYS A 13 -3.57 21.05 2.03
N GLU A 14 -4.07 21.21 0.81
CA GLU A 14 -5.42 20.77 0.43
C GLU A 14 -5.55 19.26 0.54
N ILE A 15 -4.55 18.52 0.09
CA ILE A 15 -4.47 17.07 0.24
C ILE A 15 -4.50 16.66 1.72
N ARG A 16 -3.71 17.31 2.56
CA ARG A 16 -3.65 17.04 4.01
C ARG A 16 -4.89 17.51 4.76
N SER A 17 -5.71 18.38 4.17
CA SER A 17 -6.97 18.82 4.78
C SER A 17 -8.11 17.81 4.61
N ALA A 18 -7.93 16.82 3.72
CA ALA A 18 -8.85 15.69 3.61
C ALA A 18 -8.88 14.93 4.94
N GLN A 19 -10.06 14.87 5.56
CA GLN A 19 -10.23 14.23 6.87
C GLN A 19 -10.63 12.76 6.72
N THR A 20 -11.18 12.40 5.56
CA THR A 20 -11.70 11.07 5.27
C THR A 20 -11.24 10.57 3.91
N TRP A 21 -11.23 9.25 3.74
CA TRP A 21 -10.91 8.60 2.47
C TRP A 21 -11.85 9.02 1.33
N SER A 22 -13.14 9.25 1.61
CA SER A 22 -14.10 9.74 0.62
C SER A 22 -13.78 11.14 0.10
N ASP A 23 -12.97 11.91 0.81
CA ASP A 23 -12.53 13.24 0.35
C ASP A 23 -11.44 13.15 -0.72
N LEU A 24 -10.71 12.03 -0.79
CA LEU A 24 -9.62 11.78 -1.75
C LEU A 24 -10.02 10.80 -2.86
N TYR A 25 -10.96 9.90 -2.60
CA TYR A 25 -11.47 8.92 -3.57
C TYR A 25 -12.30 9.62 -4.66
N ASN A 26 -12.02 9.36 -5.95
CA ASN A 26 -12.59 10.10 -7.09
C ASN A 26 -12.35 11.62 -7.03
N ARG A 27 -11.36 12.08 -6.25
CA ARG A 27 -10.96 13.49 -6.19
C ARG A 27 -9.70 13.68 -7.03
N PRO A 28 -9.77 14.39 -8.16
CA PRO A 28 -8.58 14.66 -8.96
C PRO A 28 -7.55 15.46 -8.19
N ILE A 29 -6.28 15.30 -8.57
CA ILE A 29 -5.17 16.11 -8.06
C ILE A 29 -4.43 16.77 -9.21
N ALA A 30 -3.90 17.96 -8.94
CA ALA A 30 -3.04 18.72 -9.83
C ALA A 30 -2.06 19.56 -9.00
N VAL A 31 -1.05 18.90 -8.44
CA VAL A 31 -0.11 19.53 -7.50
C VAL A 31 1.17 19.88 -8.22
N GLU A 32 1.53 21.16 -8.19
CA GLU A 32 2.84 21.62 -8.65
C GLU A 32 3.82 21.63 -7.47
N GLY A 33 4.99 21.04 -7.65
CA GLY A 33 6.02 21.01 -6.62
C GLY A 33 7.37 20.52 -7.12
N VAL A 34 8.34 20.50 -6.22
CA VAL A 34 9.68 19.95 -6.46
C VAL A 34 9.70 18.50 -6.02
N VAL A 35 10.16 17.61 -6.90
CA VAL A 35 10.41 16.21 -6.55
C VAL A 35 11.58 16.18 -5.59
N THR A 36 11.39 15.63 -4.41
CA THR A 36 12.45 15.51 -3.40
C THR A 36 13.00 14.10 -3.28
N HIS A 37 12.25 13.11 -3.76
CA HIS A 37 12.65 11.72 -3.73
C HIS A 37 11.89 10.90 -4.78
N VAL A 38 12.57 9.91 -5.37
CA VAL A 38 11.96 8.90 -6.24
C VAL A 38 12.51 7.54 -5.83
N ASP A 39 11.61 6.60 -5.51
CA ASP A 39 11.94 5.20 -5.24
C ASP A 39 11.27 4.34 -6.32
N THR A 40 12.03 4.06 -7.38
CA THR A 40 11.58 3.24 -8.51
C THR A 40 11.31 1.78 -8.12
N ASN A 41 11.90 1.29 -7.03
CA ASN A 41 11.61 -0.06 -6.53
C ASN A 41 10.25 -0.13 -5.81
N ARG A 42 9.71 1.01 -5.38
CA ARG A 42 8.44 1.13 -4.65
C ARG A 42 7.37 1.88 -5.43
N SER A 43 7.66 2.26 -6.68
CA SER A 43 6.81 3.16 -7.45
C SER A 43 6.42 4.40 -6.65
N LEU A 44 7.35 5.00 -5.90
CA LEU A 44 7.03 6.12 -5.00
C LEU A 44 7.73 7.39 -5.47
N LEU A 45 7.00 8.51 -5.43
CA LEU A 45 7.53 9.84 -5.64
C LEU A 45 7.13 10.75 -4.49
N VAL A 46 8.07 11.52 -3.96
CA VAL A 46 7.80 12.55 -2.97
C VAL A 46 7.84 13.90 -3.66
N LEU A 47 6.74 14.65 -3.54
CA LEU A 47 6.61 16.00 -4.06
C LEU A 47 6.51 16.99 -2.90
N GLN A 48 7.26 18.09 -2.99
CA GLN A 48 7.24 19.18 -2.02
C GLN A 48 6.79 20.49 -2.68
N ASP A 49 5.75 21.12 -2.14
CA ASP A 49 5.34 22.48 -2.48
C ASP A 49 5.66 23.47 -1.35
N GLY A 50 5.16 24.71 -1.42
CA GLY A 50 5.34 25.72 -0.38
C GLY A 50 4.63 25.44 0.94
N THR A 51 3.79 24.40 1.00
CA THR A 51 2.93 24.06 2.13
C THR A 51 3.29 22.73 2.80
N GLY A 52 4.09 21.89 2.15
CA GLY A 52 4.58 20.65 2.72
C GLY A 52 5.14 19.69 1.68
N ALA A 53 5.43 18.46 2.10
CA ALA A 53 5.81 17.37 1.23
C ALA A 53 4.87 16.17 1.42
N VAL A 54 4.53 15.48 0.34
CA VAL A 54 3.68 14.28 0.37
C VAL A 54 4.22 13.22 -0.57
N ALA A 55 4.12 11.96 -0.14
CA ALA A 55 4.49 10.82 -0.96
C ALA A 55 3.26 10.33 -1.75
N PHE A 56 3.48 10.08 -3.03
CA PHE A 56 2.55 9.46 -3.96
C PHE A 56 3.05 8.07 -4.30
N ASP A 57 2.19 7.07 -4.15
CA ASP A 57 2.38 5.78 -4.79
C ASP A 57 1.86 5.88 -6.24
N LEU A 58 2.73 5.56 -7.17
CA LEU A 58 2.52 5.68 -8.61
C LEU A 58 1.92 4.40 -9.19
N GLY A 59 1.76 3.35 -8.38
CA GLY A 59 1.31 2.04 -8.82
C GLY A 59 2.24 1.45 -9.87
N GLU A 60 1.75 1.30 -11.10
CA GLU A 60 2.55 0.83 -12.25
C GLU A 60 3.07 1.99 -13.11
N THR A 61 2.68 3.22 -12.80
CA THR A 61 3.09 4.40 -13.55
C THR A 61 4.57 4.66 -13.31
N LYS A 62 5.36 4.56 -14.37
CA LYS A 62 6.76 5.00 -14.37
C LYS A 62 6.80 6.50 -14.55
N VAL A 63 7.61 7.16 -13.75
CA VAL A 63 7.91 8.59 -13.87
C VAL A 63 9.41 8.75 -14.09
N ASP A 64 9.78 9.57 -15.07
CA ASP A 64 11.18 9.91 -15.35
C ASP A 64 11.65 11.14 -14.56
N ALA A 65 10.88 11.53 -13.54
CA ALA A 65 11.21 12.67 -12.70
C ALA A 65 12.43 12.39 -11.83
N VAL A 66 13.27 13.41 -11.64
CA VAL A 66 14.46 13.31 -10.78
C VAL A 66 14.35 14.25 -9.57
N PRO A 67 14.97 13.90 -8.43
CA PRO A 67 15.06 14.82 -7.30
C PRO A 67 15.62 16.20 -7.71
N GLY A 68 14.99 17.27 -7.25
CA GLY A 68 15.28 18.66 -7.62
C GLY A 68 14.47 19.18 -8.80
N GLN A 69 13.80 18.31 -9.57
CA GLN A 69 12.96 18.72 -10.69
C GLN A 69 11.62 19.27 -10.21
N ARG A 70 11.21 20.43 -10.74
CA ARG A 70 9.84 20.92 -10.57
C ARG A 70 8.91 20.24 -11.58
N VAL A 71 7.80 19.70 -11.09
CA VAL A 71 6.81 18.97 -11.90
C VAL A 71 5.40 19.36 -11.50
N LEU A 72 4.46 19.18 -12.42
CA LEU A 72 3.03 19.13 -12.15
C LEU A 72 2.61 17.66 -12.12
N LEU A 73 2.20 17.16 -10.96
CA LEU A 73 1.67 15.81 -10.83
C LEU A 73 0.14 15.86 -10.92
N THR A 74 -0.41 15.13 -11.88
CA THR A 74 -1.86 14.97 -12.05
C THR A 74 -2.27 13.51 -11.89
N ALA A 75 -3.41 13.29 -11.27
CA ALA A 75 -4.08 11.99 -11.24
C ALA A 75 -5.58 12.19 -11.14
N ALA A 76 -6.34 11.25 -11.71
CA ALA A 76 -7.80 11.23 -11.62
C ALA A 76 -8.28 10.98 -10.17
N ASP A 77 -7.43 10.31 -9.39
CA ASP A 77 -7.63 10.01 -7.98
C ASP A 77 -6.44 10.53 -7.17
N GLY A 78 -6.71 11.17 -6.03
CA GLY A 78 -5.69 11.50 -5.02
C GLY A 78 -5.17 10.28 -4.27
N TRP A 79 -5.18 9.11 -4.90
CA TRP A 79 -4.82 7.85 -4.29
C TRP A 79 -3.62 7.23 -5.01
N PRO A 80 -2.63 6.68 -4.28
CA PRO A 80 -2.47 6.63 -2.84
C PRO A 80 -1.65 7.84 -2.36
N LEU A 81 -2.31 8.73 -1.63
CA LEU A 81 -1.68 9.82 -0.89
C LEU A 81 -1.38 9.31 0.53
N LEU A 82 -0.13 9.50 0.98
CA LEU A 82 0.33 9.20 2.33
C LEU A 82 0.54 10.52 3.08
N PRO A 83 -0.51 11.14 3.66
CA PRO A 83 -0.45 12.54 4.10
C PRO A 83 0.54 12.76 5.25
N ASP A 84 0.78 11.74 6.08
CA ASP A 84 1.38 11.91 7.41
C ASP A 84 2.58 11.00 7.76
N LEU A 85 3.36 10.54 6.77
CA LEU A 85 4.51 9.67 7.09
C LEU A 85 5.84 10.13 6.51
N PRO A 86 6.36 11.29 6.95
CA PRO A 86 7.68 11.78 6.52
C PRO A 86 8.82 10.83 6.91
N ARG A 87 8.56 9.89 7.83
CA ARG A 87 9.53 8.92 8.35
C ARG A 87 9.45 7.55 7.67
N TYR A 88 8.37 7.21 6.98
CA TYR A 88 8.26 5.96 6.24
C TYR A 88 9.06 6.03 4.92
N PRO A 89 9.72 4.95 4.47
CA PRO A 89 9.93 3.66 5.14
C PRO A 89 11.20 3.59 6.00
N HIS A 90 11.94 4.70 6.16
CA HIS A 90 13.34 4.69 6.61
C HIS A 90 13.56 4.87 8.12
N ARG A 91 12.59 5.45 8.84
CA ARG A 91 12.68 5.74 10.27
C ARG A 91 11.41 5.27 11.01
N PRO A 92 11.19 3.95 11.15
CA PRO A 92 10.01 3.46 11.84
C PRO A 92 10.05 3.86 13.32
N ASP A 93 8.90 4.24 13.87
CA ASP A 93 8.78 4.58 15.30
C ASP A 93 8.93 3.35 16.20
N ARG A 94 8.62 2.16 15.67
CA ARG A 94 8.79 0.86 16.34
C ARG A 94 9.27 -0.21 15.37
N ARG A 95 10.07 -1.15 15.86
CA ARG A 95 10.45 -2.39 15.16
C ARG A 95 10.22 -3.56 16.09
N GLU A 96 9.62 -4.62 15.57
CA GLU A 96 9.38 -5.85 16.31
C GLU A 96 9.52 -7.08 15.42
N LEU A 97 9.79 -8.22 16.04
CA LEU A 97 9.72 -9.53 15.41
C LEU A 97 8.38 -10.15 15.81
N LEU A 98 7.61 -10.57 14.81
CA LEU A 98 6.31 -11.19 15.04
C LEU A 98 6.41 -12.71 14.91
N PRO A 99 5.69 -13.47 15.75
CA PRO A 99 5.66 -14.92 15.68
C PRO A 99 4.87 -15.44 14.47
N SER A 100 4.05 -14.59 13.86
CA SER A 100 3.27 -14.89 12.65
C SER A 100 3.22 -13.67 11.74
N PHE A 101 2.84 -13.89 10.47
CA PHE A 101 2.60 -12.82 9.50
C PHE A 101 1.16 -12.26 9.59
N GLU A 102 0.65 -12.17 10.82
CA GLU A 102 -0.59 -11.49 11.17
C GLU A 102 -0.23 -10.36 12.14
N SER A 103 -0.94 -9.25 12.10
CA SER A 103 -0.75 -8.26 13.17
C SER A 103 -1.30 -8.86 14.46
N VAL A 104 -0.58 -8.69 15.56
CA VAL A 104 -1.21 -8.85 16.88
C VAL A 104 -2.30 -7.78 16.93
N PRO A 105 -3.56 -8.10 17.27
CA PRO A 105 -4.59 -7.11 17.53
C PRO A 105 -4.09 -6.26 18.69
N SER A 106 -3.41 -5.16 18.38
CA SER A 106 -2.83 -4.28 19.35
C SER A 106 -3.52 -2.94 19.22
N VAL A 107 -3.74 -2.36 20.38
CA VAL A 107 -4.62 -1.25 20.71
C VAL A 107 -4.06 0.08 20.17
N GLN A 108 -3.45 0.09 18.98
CA GLN A 108 -3.05 1.32 18.29
C GLN A 108 -4.27 1.91 17.59
N ASN A 109 -5.19 2.42 18.41
CA ASN A 109 -6.19 3.37 17.94
C ASN A 109 -5.45 4.62 17.44
N GLY A 110 -5.53 4.92 16.14
CA GLY A 110 -4.93 6.12 15.55
C GLY A 110 -4.42 5.91 14.12
N TYR A 111 -3.90 7.00 13.53
CA TYR A 111 -3.37 7.00 12.16
C TYR A 111 -1.95 6.42 12.14
N TYR A 112 -1.72 5.34 11.37
CA TYR A 112 -0.37 4.78 11.20
C TYR A 112 -0.21 4.03 9.86
N VAL A 113 1.05 3.80 9.46
CA VAL A 113 1.40 2.74 8.49
C VAL A 113 2.36 1.75 9.12
N ALA A 114 2.03 0.48 8.97
CA ALA A 114 2.90 -0.62 9.35
C ALA A 114 3.39 -1.34 8.08
N ARG A 115 4.67 -1.72 8.12
CA ARG A 115 5.24 -2.62 7.11
C ARG A 115 5.66 -3.92 7.77
N TYR A 116 4.97 -4.98 7.39
CA TYR A 116 5.28 -6.36 7.76
C TYR A 116 6.09 -6.95 6.62
N ARG A 117 7.23 -7.57 6.91
CA ARG A 117 8.06 -8.18 5.86
C ARG A 117 8.77 -9.42 6.36
N GLY A 118 9.01 -10.34 5.45
CA GLY A 118 9.69 -11.59 5.75
C GLY A 118 9.95 -12.39 4.50
N TYR A 119 10.15 -13.69 4.71
CA TYR A 119 10.38 -14.65 3.65
C TYR A 119 9.34 -15.77 3.75
N LEU A 120 8.70 -16.06 2.63
CA LEU A 120 7.81 -17.18 2.46
C LEU A 120 8.62 -18.39 1.99
N TYR A 121 8.48 -19.50 2.69
CA TYR A 121 9.01 -20.81 2.31
C TYR A 121 7.82 -21.74 2.05
N PRO A 122 7.48 -22.02 0.78
CA PRO A 122 6.39 -22.92 0.44
C PRO A 122 6.74 -24.33 0.95
N PRO A 123 5.84 -25.01 1.68
CA PRO A 123 6.08 -26.37 2.16
C PRO A 123 6.01 -27.41 1.03
N VAL A 124 5.30 -27.11 -0.06
CA VAL A 124 5.11 -27.99 -1.22
C VAL A 124 5.15 -27.15 -2.51
N THR A 125 5.71 -27.70 -3.59
CA THR A 125 5.64 -27.06 -4.90
C THR A 125 4.21 -27.08 -5.42
N GLY A 126 3.68 -25.92 -5.82
CA GLY A 126 2.31 -25.84 -6.34
C GLY A 126 1.79 -24.42 -6.52
N HIS A 127 0.49 -24.33 -6.83
CA HIS A 127 -0.21 -23.06 -6.95
C HIS A 127 -0.80 -22.62 -5.61
N TYR A 128 -0.42 -21.42 -5.19
CA TYR A 128 -0.88 -20.78 -3.97
C TYR A 128 -1.78 -19.60 -4.30
N ARG A 129 -2.84 -19.41 -3.50
CA ARG A 129 -3.59 -18.16 -3.46
C ARG A 129 -3.39 -17.49 -2.11
N PHE A 130 -3.16 -16.19 -2.18
CA PHE A 130 -2.97 -15.35 -1.02
C PHE A 130 -4.17 -14.45 -0.83
N ALA A 131 -4.58 -14.26 0.42
CA ALA A 131 -5.61 -13.30 0.77
C ALA A 131 -5.12 -12.34 1.84
N VAL A 132 -5.60 -11.10 1.79
CA VAL A 132 -5.33 -10.09 2.81
C VAL A 132 -6.64 -9.45 3.28
N ALA A 133 -6.74 -9.26 4.59
CA ALA A 133 -7.84 -8.57 5.25
C ALA A 133 -7.22 -7.57 6.23
N SER A 134 -7.71 -6.33 6.22
CA SER A 134 -7.18 -5.27 7.08
C SER A 134 -8.24 -4.23 7.40
N ASP A 135 -8.01 -3.52 8.49
CA ASP A 135 -8.73 -2.31 8.87
C ASP A 135 -7.66 -1.23 9.09
N ASP A 136 -7.50 -0.22 8.24
CA ASP A 136 -8.38 0.20 7.13
C ASP A 136 -8.01 -0.34 5.74
N SER A 137 -6.75 -0.24 5.31
CA SER A 137 -6.36 -0.61 3.93
C SER A 137 -4.96 -1.20 3.87
N SER A 138 -4.70 -2.09 2.91
CA SER A 138 -3.39 -2.74 2.81
C SER A 138 -3.07 -3.23 1.41
N GLN A 139 -1.77 -3.34 1.11
CA GLN A 139 -1.26 -4.05 -0.05
C GLN A 139 -0.44 -5.25 0.41
N LEU A 140 -0.68 -6.42 -0.19
CA LEU A 140 0.15 -7.60 -0.06
C LEU A 140 1.04 -7.72 -1.31
N LEU A 141 2.34 -7.78 -1.09
CA LEU A 141 3.38 -7.87 -2.10
C LEU A 141 4.12 -9.19 -1.98
N LEU A 142 4.43 -9.82 -3.12
CA LEU A 142 5.21 -11.04 -3.21
C LEU A 142 6.28 -10.90 -4.28
N GLY A 143 7.51 -11.27 -3.93
CA GLY A 143 8.66 -11.39 -4.82
C GLY A 143 8.57 -12.62 -5.71
N THR A 144 9.15 -12.55 -6.91
CA THR A 144 9.44 -13.75 -7.70
C THR A 144 10.62 -14.54 -7.14
N ASP A 145 11.38 -13.94 -6.22
CA ASP A 145 12.47 -14.54 -5.46
C ASP A 145 12.59 -13.87 -4.07
N LYS A 146 13.67 -14.18 -3.33
CA LYS A 146 13.94 -13.60 -2.00
C LYS A 146 14.36 -12.13 -2.01
N THR A 147 14.57 -11.50 -3.16
CA THR A 147 15.05 -10.13 -3.23
C THR A 147 13.86 -9.16 -3.15
N PRO A 148 13.94 -8.09 -2.34
CA PRO A 148 12.82 -7.15 -2.24
C PRO A 148 12.47 -6.47 -3.57
N VAL A 149 13.42 -6.34 -4.50
CA VAL A 149 13.22 -5.67 -5.80
C VAL A 149 12.29 -6.45 -6.73
N SER A 150 12.15 -7.75 -6.54
CA SER A 150 11.29 -8.59 -7.39
C SER A 150 9.81 -8.56 -6.98
N ARG A 151 9.45 -7.81 -5.93
CA ARG A 151 8.09 -7.79 -5.38
C ARG A 151 7.10 -7.09 -6.30
N ARG A 152 5.90 -7.66 -6.38
CA ARG A 152 4.73 -7.07 -7.03
C ARG A 152 3.52 -7.17 -6.11
N VAL A 153 2.58 -6.24 -6.24
CA VAL A 153 1.29 -6.31 -5.54
C VAL A 153 0.51 -7.51 -6.07
N ILE A 154 0.08 -8.41 -5.19
CA ILE A 154 -0.71 -9.59 -5.55
C ILE A 154 -2.12 -9.57 -4.96
N ALA A 155 -2.36 -8.79 -3.91
CA ALA A 155 -3.68 -8.56 -3.34
C ALA A 155 -3.71 -7.21 -2.61
N ARG A 156 -4.90 -6.62 -2.45
CA ARG A 156 -5.08 -5.36 -1.71
C ARG A 156 -6.47 -5.26 -1.07
N VAL A 157 -6.52 -4.56 0.05
CA VAL A 157 -7.75 -4.08 0.72
C VAL A 157 -7.79 -2.57 0.51
N LEU A 158 -8.86 -2.08 -0.11
CA LEU A 158 -9.02 -0.65 -0.43
C LEU A 158 -9.74 0.13 0.69
N SER A 159 -10.50 -0.57 1.52
CA SER A 159 -11.27 -0.04 2.65
C SER A 159 -11.52 -1.17 3.64
N TYR A 160 -11.81 -0.83 4.89
CA TYR A 160 -11.79 -1.77 6.00
C TYR A 160 -12.57 -3.07 5.72
N THR A 161 -12.00 -4.16 6.19
CA THR A 161 -12.66 -5.47 6.26
C THR A 161 -12.76 -5.94 7.70
N ARG A 162 -13.63 -6.93 7.96
CA ARG A 162 -13.59 -7.62 9.25
C ARG A 162 -12.36 -8.52 9.32
N GLN A 163 -11.95 -8.86 10.53
CA GLN A 163 -10.86 -9.81 10.74
C GLN A 163 -11.16 -11.13 10.00
N ARG A 164 -10.20 -11.57 9.19
CA ARG A 164 -10.29 -12.79 8.35
C ARG A 164 -11.45 -12.80 7.34
N ASP A 165 -12.00 -11.64 6.99
CA ASP A 165 -12.96 -11.53 5.89
C ASP A 165 -12.22 -11.36 4.56
N TRP A 166 -12.13 -12.46 3.81
CA TRP A 166 -11.35 -12.58 2.59
C TRP A 166 -12.11 -12.25 1.30
N SER A 167 -13.40 -11.89 1.38
CA SER A 167 -14.30 -11.80 0.21
C SER A 167 -15.16 -10.54 0.18
N ARG A 168 -14.97 -9.63 1.13
CA ARG A 168 -15.75 -8.39 1.22
C ARG A 168 -15.52 -7.45 0.04
N SER A 169 -14.33 -7.45 -0.54
CA SER A 169 -13.96 -6.58 -1.64
C SER A 169 -12.96 -7.25 -2.59
N THR A 170 -13.07 -6.94 -3.87
CA THR A 170 -12.03 -7.25 -4.86
C THR A 170 -11.06 -6.07 -4.90
N PRO A 171 -9.72 -6.28 -4.89
CA PRO A 171 -8.99 -7.52 -5.08
C PRO A 171 -8.27 -8.03 -3.80
N GLN A 172 -9.02 -8.48 -2.77
CA GLN A 172 -8.44 -9.03 -1.53
C GLN A 172 -7.74 -10.38 -1.69
N ARG A 173 -7.94 -11.08 -2.81
CA ARG A 173 -7.34 -12.38 -3.12
C ARG A 173 -6.50 -12.27 -4.38
N SER A 174 -5.36 -12.94 -4.38
CA SER A 174 -4.49 -13.02 -5.55
C SER A 174 -5.01 -14.02 -6.59
N GLU A 175 -4.54 -13.83 -7.82
CA GLU A 175 -4.45 -14.94 -8.76
C GLU A 175 -3.56 -16.06 -8.22
N ALA A 176 -3.69 -17.26 -8.80
CA ALA A 176 -2.85 -18.39 -8.43
C ALA A 176 -1.39 -18.10 -8.79
N VAL A 177 -0.49 -18.21 -7.80
CA VAL A 177 0.95 -18.03 -7.99
C VAL A 177 1.63 -19.38 -7.82
N PHE A 178 2.37 -19.81 -8.84
CA PHE A 178 3.19 -21.01 -8.75
C PHE A 178 4.43 -20.74 -7.90
N LEU A 179 4.64 -21.55 -6.86
CA LEU A 179 5.81 -21.47 -5.98
C LEU A 179 6.42 -22.87 -5.81
N GLU A 180 7.72 -22.91 -5.63
CA GLU A 180 8.47 -24.15 -5.46
C GLU A 180 8.80 -24.37 -3.97
N ALA A 181 8.72 -25.63 -3.53
CA ALA A 181 9.13 -26.02 -2.19
C ALA A 181 10.59 -25.62 -1.91
N ASP A 182 10.87 -25.30 -0.65
CA ASP A 182 12.21 -24.94 -0.14
C ASP A 182 12.87 -23.70 -0.79
N ARG A 183 12.17 -23.01 -1.69
CA ARG A 183 12.58 -21.70 -2.21
C ARG A 183 12.04 -20.57 -1.34
N ALA A 184 12.89 -19.57 -1.10
CA ALA A 184 12.51 -18.38 -0.36
C ALA A 184 11.98 -17.30 -1.30
N TYR A 185 10.81 -16.74 -0.97
CA TYR A 185 10.20 -15.61 -1.67
C TYR A 185 10.04 -14.44 -0.72
N TYR A 186 10.38 -13.22 -1.17
CA TYR A 186 10.13 -12.01 -0.38
C TYR A 186 8.63 -11.78 -0.24
N ILE A 187 8.15 -11.51 0.97
CA ILE A 187 6.75 -11.16 1.20
C ILE A 187 6.65 -9.92 2.09
N GLU A 188 5.74 -9.02 1.73
CA GLU A 188 5.53 -7.75 2.43
C GLU A 188 4.04 -7.39 2.48
N VAL A 189 3.58 -6.89 3.62
CA VAL A 189 2.34 -6.12 3.70
C VAL A 189 2.66 -4.69 4.08
N VAL A 190 2.10 -3.76 3.34
CA VAL A 190 1.98 -2.35 3.75
C VAL A 190 0.54 -2.15 4.20
N HIS A 191 0.34 -1.84 5.48
CA HIS A 191 -0.97 -1.65 6.11
C HIS A 191 -1.09 -0.19 6.56
N HIS A 192 -2.19 0.45 6.20
CA HIS A 192 -2.56 1.79 6.59
C HIS A 192 -3.81 1.74 7.48
N GLN A 193 -3.73 2.41 8.64
CA GLN A 193 -4.86 2.65 9.53
C GLN A 193 -5.21 4.13 9.53
N ALA A 194 -6.48 4.44 9.29
CA ALA A 194 -7.07 5.78 9.30
C ALA A 194 -8.00 6.02 10.51
N GLY A 195 -8.11 5.05 11.42
CA GLY A 195 -8.81 5.16 12.70
C GLY A 195 -9.47 3.85 13.11
N GLY A 196 -10.01 3.74 14.32
CA GLY A 196 -10.76 2.54 14.74
C GLY A 196 -9.92 1.28 15.04
N PRO A 197 -10.58 0.12 15.24
CA PRO A 197 -9.93 -1.14 15.60
C PRO A 197 -8.99 -1.65 14.51
N THR A 198 -7.87 -2.23 14.91
CA THR A 198 -6.81 -2.67 13.99
C THR A 198 -6.78 -4.18 13.82
N HIS A 199 -6.69 -4.65 12.58
CA HIS A 199 -6.22 -6.02 12.29
C HIS A 199 -5.53 -6.13 10.92
N LEU A 200 -4.66 -7.13 10.80
CA LEU A 200 -4.12 -7.65 9.56
C LEU A 200 -4.16 -9.17 9.66
N SER A 201 -4.90 -9.80 8.75
CA SER A 201 -4.95 -11.26 8.63
C SER A 201 -4.44 -11.69 7.26
N ARG A 202 -3.83 -12.88 7.18
CA ARG A 202 -3.49 -13.53 5.90
C ARG A 202 -4.01 -14.97 5.88
N ASN A 203 -4.42 -15.44 4.70
CA ASN A 203 -4.68 -16.86 4.49
C ASN A 203 -3.83 -17.37 3.31
N ASP A 204 -3.25 -18.56 3.50
CA ASP A 204 -2.47 -19.29 2.51
C ASP A 204 -3.20 -20.59 2.21
N ALA A 205 -3.85 -20.66 1.04
CA ALA A 205 -4.49 -21.89 0.58
C ALA A 205 -3.69 -22.47 -0.59
N ILE A 206 -3.30 -23.75 -0.47
CA ILE A 206 -2.82 -24.57 -1.58
C ILE A 206 -4.04 -25.03 -2.37
N GLU A 207 -4.12 -24.70 -3.66
CA GLU A 207 -5.09 -25.36 -4.55
C GLU A 207 -4.49 -26.70 -4.97
N HIS A 208 -4.97 -27.79 -4.36
CA HIS A 208 -4.86 -29.11 -4.96
C HIS A 208 -5.86 -29.17 -6.11
N ARG A 209 -5.39 -29.03 -7.35
CA ARG A 209 -6.18 -29.49 -8.50
C ARG A 209 -6.18 -31.02 -8.47
N ASN A 210 -7.35 -31.59 -8.21
CA ASN A 210 -7.64 -32.98 -8.59
C ASN A 210 -7.71 -33.09 -10.10
#